data_AF-A0A822FCR1-F1
#
_entry.id   AF-A0A822FCR1-F1
#
_cell.length_a   1.000
_cell.length_b   1.000
_cell.length_c   1.000
_cell.angle_alpha   90.00
_cell.angle_beta   90.00
_cell.angle_gamma   90.00
#
_symmetry.space_group_name_H-M   'P 1'
#
loop_
_entity.id
_entity.type
_entity.pdbx_description
1 polymer ?
#
loop_
_entity_poly.entity_id
_entity_poly.type
_entity_poly.pdbx_seq_one_letter_code
_entity_poly.pdbx_strand_id
1 'polypeptide(L)'
;SSLDGAKEIVKRLNSKEKINYIRQYAYLIHRLFYVQLQESQWEYYYDIGIQQNIWSGRVSKKWAAMNSMNYTYGRSKNLIEQRLKKIERQRQEASEALHNFGQQPLPQCISEMNPLLDFTKLNAIVTAVVRKGQHKLKQQFEH
;
A
#
# COMPACT_ATOMS: atom_id res chain seq x y z
N SER A 1 -36.59 -2.71 -2.13
CA SER A 1 -36.56 -2.43 -3.58
C SER A 1 -35.17 -2.19 -4.19
N SER A 2 -34.10 -1.84 -3.45
CA SER A 2 -32.74 -1.71 -4.04
C SER A 2 -31.97 -3.04 -4.15
N LEU A 3 -32.19 -3.97 -3.21
CA LEU A 3 -31.52 -5.28 -3.17
C LEU A 3 -31.93 -6.22 -4.32
N ASP A 4 -33.20 -6.23 -4.73
CA ASP A 4 -33.65 -7.06 -5.86
C ASP A 4 -33.06 -6.59 -7.19
N GLY A 5 -32.93 -5.27 -7.39
CA GLY A 5 -32.25 -4.72 -8.57
C GLY A 5 -30.77 -5.11 -8.64
N ALA A 6 -30.08 -5.11 -7.49
CA ALA A 6 -28.67 -5.49 -7.42
C ALA A 6 -28.45 -7.01 -7.67
N LYS A 7 -29.35 -7.86 -7.16
CA LYS A 7 -29.36 -9.32 -7.45
C LYS A 7 -29.53 -9.59 -8.94
N GLU A 8 -30.44 -8.89 -9.60
CA GLU A 8 -30.68 -9.07 -11.04
C GLU A 8 -29.50 -8.62 -11.90
N ILE A 9 -28.78 -7.57 -11.47
CA ILE A 9 -27.53 -7.10 -12.10
C ILE A 9 -26.43 -8.17 -11.99
N VAL A 10 -26.26 -8.81 -10.84
CA VAL A 10 -25.21 -9.86 -10.65
C VAL A 10 -25.51 -11.13 -11.44
N LYS A 11 -26.79 -11.52 -11.59
CA LYS A 11 -27.22 -12.60 -12.49
C LYS A 11 -26.87 -12.32 -13.95
N ARG A 12 -26.88 -11.04 -14.34
CA ARG A 12 -26.53 -10.56 -15.68
C ARG A 12 -25.03 -10.34 -15.88
N LEU A 13 -24.21 -10.39 -14.82
CA LEU A 13 -22.76 -10.24 -14.94
C LEU A 13 -22.18 -11.44 -15.70
N ASN A 14 -21.67 -11.18 -16.90
CA ASN A 14 -20.96 -12.17 -17.69
C ASN A 14 -19.60 -12.52 -17.05
N SER A 15 -18.96 -13.59 -17.52
CA SER A 15 -17.67 -14.07 -17.00
C SER A 15 -16.58 -12.99 -17.03
N LYS A 16 -16.62 -12.07 -18.00
CA LYS A 16 -15.63 -10.97 -18.11
C LYS A 16 -15.82 -9.94 -17.01
N GLU A 17 -17.05 -9.61 -16.62
CA GLU A 17 -17.32 -8.61 -15.57
C GLU A 17 -16.93 -9.15 -14.19
N LYS A 18 -17.15 -10.45 -13.94
CA LYS A 18 -16.65 -11.14 -12.72
C LYS A 18 -15.12 -11.13 -12.65
N ILE A 19 -14.44 -11.43 -13.76
CA ILE A 19 -12.98 -11.36 -13.85
C ILE A 19 -12.50 -9.93 -13.63
N ASN A 20 -13.18 -8.94 -14.21
CA ASN A 20 -12.82 -7.53 -14.05
C ASN A 20 -12.96 -7.07 -12.59
N TYR A 21 -14.02 -7.50 -11.91
CA TYR A 21 -14.21 -7.25 -10.48
C TYR A 21 -13.06 -7.83 -9.63
N ILE A 22 -12.70 -9.10 -9.83
CA ILE A 22 -11.59 -9.74 -9.12
C ILE A 22 -10.27 -9.01 -9.41
N ARG A 23 -10.03 -8.60 -10.66
CA ARG A 23 -8.84 -7.82 -11.03
C ARG A 23 -8.77 -6.49 -10.32
N GLN A 24 -9.88 -5.75 -10.25
CA GLN A 24 -9.95 -4.47 -9.54
C GLN A 24 -9.70 -4.67 -8.05
N TYR A 25 -10.29 -5.70 -7.44
CA TYR A 25 -10.05 -6.04 -6.04
C TYR A 25 -8.59 -6.39 -5.76
N ALA A 26 -7.99 -7.26 -6.58
CA ALA A 26 -6.59 -7.63 -6.48
C ALA A 26 -5.66 -6.43 -6.66
N TYR A 27 -5.98 -5.51 -7.57
CA TYR A 27 -5.24 -4.26 -7.76
C TYR A 27 -5.29 -3.37 -6.52
N LEU A 28 -6.46 -3.20 -5.90
CA LEU A 28 -6.60 -2.39 -4.68
C LEU A 28 -5.82 -2.98 -3.51
N ILE A 29 -5.90 -4.30 -3.32
CA ILE A 29 -5.12 -5.03 -2.32
C ILE A 29 -3.61 -4.86 -2.59
N HIS A 30 -3.18 -5.07 -3.84
CA HIS A 30 -1.79 -4.89 -4.23
C HIS A 30 -1.30 -3.46 -3.96
N ARG A 31 -2.11 -2.43 -4.29
CA ARG A 31 -1.77 -1.03 -4.04
C ARG A 31 -1.60 -0.76 -2.55
N LEU A 32 -2.53 -1.22 -1.70
CA LEU A 32 -2.44 -1.04 -0.25
C LEU A 32 -1.16 -1.67 0.31
N PHE A 33 -0.92 -2.93 -0.02
CA PHE A 33 0.25 -3.64 0.43
C PHE A 33 1.55 -3.01 -0.08
N TYR A 34 1.58 -2.51 -1.32
CA TYR A 34 2.76 -1.85 -1.89
C TYR A 34 3.09 -0.57 -1.12
N VAL A 35 2.08 0.25 -0.80
CA VAL A 35 2.28 1.47 -0.01
C VAL A 35 2.77 1.13 1.40
N GLN A 36 2.24 0.08 2.04
CA GLN A 36 2.74 -0.39 3.35
C GLN A 36 4.21 -0.82 3.30
N LEU A 37 4.62 -1.52 2.23
CA LEU A 37 6.03 -1.89 2.04
C LEU A 37 6.91 -0.65 1.90
N GLN A 38 6.46 0.37 1.15
CA GLN A 38 7.17 1.64 1.05
C GLN A 38 7.28 2.34 2.41
N GLU A 39 6.18 2.39 3.18
CA GLU A 39 6.17 2.94 4.55
C GLU A 39 7.25 2.29 5.42
N SER A 40 7.24 0.95 5.52
CA SER A 40 8.23 0.21 6.31
C SER A 40 9.68 0.45 5.85
N GLN A 41 9.91 0.59 4.54
CA GLN A 41 11.26 0.90 4.04
C GLN A 41 11.72 2.31 4.44
N TRP A 42 10.84 3.30 4.32
CA TRP A 42 11.18 4.68 4.68
C TRP A 42 11.30 4.87 6.20
N GLU A 43 10.50 4.16 6.99
CA GLU A 43 10.64 4.07 8.44
C GLU A 43 11.98 3.44 8.83
N TYR A 44 12.36 2.33 8.19
CA TYR A 44 13.67 1.72 8.41
C TYR A 44 14.83 2.69 8.14
N TYR A 45 14.79 3.45 7.04
CA TYR A 45 15.79 4.48 6.78
C TYR A 45 15.75 5.62 7.80
N TYR A 46 14.56 6.01 8.26
CA TYR A 46 14.39 6.98 9.33
C TYR A 46 15.09 6.52 10.62
N ASP A 47 14.85 5.28 11.02
CA ASP A 47 15.39 4.65 12.22
C ASP A 47 16.90 4.47 12.16
N ILE A 48 17.47 4.04 11.03
CA ILE A 48 18.92 4.02 10.82
C ILE A 48 19.49 5.40 11.13
N GLY A 49 18.85 6.45 10.64
CA GLY A 49 19.39 7.77 10.81
C GLY A 49 19.35 8.27 12.26
N ILE A 50 18.35 7.83 13.03
CA ILE A 50 18.25 8.11 14.48
C ILE A 50 19.33 7.32 15.22
N GLN A 51 19.41 6.00 14.98
CA GLN A 51 20.33 5.09 15.67
C GLN A 51 21.80 5.41 15.41
N GLN A 52 22.14 5.73 14.16
CA GLN A 52 23.52 6.07 13.76
C GLN A 52 23.83 7.57 13.98
N ASN A 53 22.87 8.36 14.47
CA ASN A 53 22.99 9.81 14.65
C ASN A 53 23.46 10.55 13.38
N ILE A 54 23.13 10.03 12.21
CA ILE A 54 23.49 10.61 10.90
C ILE A 54 22.50 11.68 10.43
N TRP A 55 21.42 11.91 11.21
CA TRP A 55 20.57 13.10 11.06
C TRP A 55 21.24 14.38 11.55
N SER A 56 22.52 14.35 11.93
CA SER A 56 23.32 15.51 12.32
C SER A 56 23.02 16.68 11.37
N GLY A 57 22.44 17.74 11.91
CA GLY A 57 21.98 18.88 11.13
C GLY A 57 23.12 19.63 10.43
N ARG A 58 22.81 20.80 9.87
CA ARG A 58 23.80 21.68 9.22
C ARG A 58 25.00 21.87 10.14
N VAL A 59 26.16 21.38 9.71
CA VAL A 59 27.44 21.78 10.31
C VAL A 59 27.68 23.24 9.94
N SER A 60 28.38 23.98 10.81
CA SER A 60 28.72 25.37 10.48
C SER A 60 29.51 25.41 9.16
N LYS A 61 29.29 26.43 8.33
CA LYS A 61 30.04 26.59 7.05
C LYS A 61 31.55 26.51 7.26
N LYS A 62 32.04 27.03 8.39
CA LYS A 62 33.44 26.99 8.81
C LYS A 62 33.92 25.56 9.04
N TRP A 63 33.16 24.75 9.77
CA TRP A 63 33.50 23.35 10.05
C TRP A 63 33.42 22.47 8.79
N ALA A 64 32.42 22.70 7.94
CA ALA A 64 32.32 22.09 6.62
C ALA A 64 33.54 22.41 5.74
N ALA A 65 33.91 23.68 5.64
CA ALA A 65 35.09 24.12 4.88
C ALA A 65 36.40 23.54 5.42
N MET A 66 36.57 23.45 6.75
CA MET A 66 37.77 22.89 7.38
C MET A 66 37.94 21.39 7.15
N ASN A 67 36.84 20.66 6.91
CA ASN A 67 36.87 19.20 6.74
C ASN A 67 36.51 18.76 5.31
N SER A 68 36.50 19.70 4.35
CA SER A 68 36.10 19.44 2.95
C SER A 68 34.72 18.75 2.81
N MET A 69 33.84 18.99 3.77
CA MET A 69 32.48 18.45 3.80
C MET A 69 31.50 19.46 3.22
N ASN A 70 30.46 18.97 2.55
CA ASN A 70 29.37 19.83 2.13
C ASN A 70 28.59 20.31 3.37
N TYR A 71 28.14 21.57 3.42
CA TYR A 71 27.43 22.12 4.61
C TYR A 71 26.07 21.43 4.87
N THR A 72 25.59 20.70 3.88
CA THR A 72 24.50 19.72 3.95
C THR A 72 25.09 18.33 4.11
N TYR A 73 25.10 17.78 5.32
CA TYR A 73 25.30 16.33 5.53
C TYR A 73 24.02 15.69 6.05
N GLY A 74 23.76 14.47 5.58
CA GLY A 74 22.52 13.70 5.73
C GLY A 74 21.53 13.97 4.58
N ARG A 75 20.95 12.92 3.97
CA ARG A 75 19.65 13.09 3.28
C ARG A 75 18.78 13.86 4.26
N SER A 76 18.19 15.00 3.87
CA SER A 76 17.58 15.85 4.90
C SER A 76 16.50 15.02 5.61
N LYS A 77 16.59 14.92 6.95
CA LYS A 77 15.55 14.30 7.78
C LYS A 77 14.16 14.75 7.32
N ASN A 78 14.06 16.04 7.01
CA ASN A 78 12.91 16.70 6.41
C ASN A 78 12.41 16.03 5.11
N LEU A 79 13.28 15.59 4.20
CA LEU A 79 12.89 14.89 2.97
C LEU A 79 12.31 13.51 3.29
N ILE A 80 12.90 12.77 4.24
CA ILE A 80 12.34 11.48 4.68
C ILE A 80 10.98 11.69 5.34
N GLU A 81 10.86 12.67 6.23
CA GLU A 81 9.59 13.01 6.88
C GLU A 81 8.52 13.46 5.88
N GLN A 82 8.90 14.26 4.87
CA GLN A 82 7.99 14.64 3.78
C GLN A 82 7.54 13.42 2.97
N ARG A 83 8.44 12.45 2.73
CA ARG A 83 8.10 11.20 2.04
C ARG A 83 7.18 10.33 2.87
N LEU A 84 7.44 10.16 4.17
CA LEU A 84 6.58 9.43 5.09
C LEU A 84 5.17 10.04 5.14
N LYS A 85 5.05 11.37 5.26
CA LYS A 85 3.73 12.05 5.20
C LYS A 85 2.99 11.80 3.88
N LYS A 86 3.70 11.79 2.76
CA LYS A 86 3.10 11.47 1.46
C LYS A 86 2.60 10.02 1.42
N ILE A 87 3.41 9.08 1.91
CA ILE A 87 3.10 7.65 1.95
C ILE A 87 1.89 7.41 2.86
N GLU A 88 1.83 8.07 4.01
CA GLU A 88 0.69 8.00 4.93
C GLU A 88 -0.62 8.42 4.24
N ARG A 89 -0.62 9.55 3.52
CA ARG A 89 -1.78 9.95 2.70
C ARG A 89 -2.13 8.88 1.66
N GLN A 90 -1.14 8.35 0.94
CA GLN A 90 -1.38 7.30 -0.06
C GLN A 90 -1.94 6.02 0.56
N ARG A 91 -1.57 5.70 1.81
CA ARG A 91 -2.07 4.55 2.57
C ARG A 91 -3.52 4.76 2.94
N GLN A 92 -3.87 5.95 3.42
CA GLN A 92 -5.25 6.33 3.72
C GLN A 92 -6.13 6.23 2.46
N GLU A 93 -5.70 6.83 1.34
CA GLU A 93 -6.41 6.74 0.06
C GLU A 93 -6.59 5.29 -0.42
N ALA A 94 -5.57 4.44 -0.29
CA ALA A 94 -5.64 3.04 -0.68
C ALA A 94 -6.59 2.24 0.23
N SER A 95 -6.56 2.51 1.54
CA SER A 95 -7.44 1.89 2.52
C SER A 95 -8.90 2.30 2.30
N GLU A 96 -9.16 3.58 2.07
CA GLU A 96 -10.49 4.10 1.75
C GLU A 96 -11.01 3.53 0.42
N ALA A 97 -10.17 3.44 -0.61
CA ALA A 97 -10.56 2.83 -1.87
C ALA A 97 -10.95 1.35 -1.70
N LEU A 98 -10.22 0.59 -0.89
CA LEU A 98 -10.53 -0.81 -0.59
C LEU A 98 -11.83 -0.93 0.23
N HIS A 99 -12.01 -0.07 1.23
CA HIS A 99 -13.24 0.00 2.03
C HIS A 99 -14.45 0.31 1.15
N ASN A 100 -14.37 1.38 0.34
CA ASN A 100 -15.44 1.81 -0.55
C ASN A 100 -15.78 0.75 -1.61
N PHE A 101 -14.79 0.00 -2.10
CA PHE A 101 -15.00 -1.12 -2.99
C PHE A 101 -15.75 -2.28 -2.31
N GLY A 102 -15.48 -2.53 -1.03
CA GLY A 102 -16.20 -3.52 -0.22
C GLY A 102 -17.64 -3.14 0.11
N GLN A 103 -17.95 -1.85 0.14
CA GLN A 103 -19.32 -1.32 0.34
C GLN A 103 -20.16 -1.29 -0.95
N GLN A 104 -19.60 -1.67 -2.10
CA GLN A 104 -20.38 -1.74 -3.33
C GLN A 104 -21.46 -2.84 -3.24
N PRO A 105 -22.59 -2.73 -3.97
CA PRO A 105 -23.63 -3.75 -3.96
C PRO A 105 -23.15 -5.11 -4.50
N LEU A 106 -22.13 -5.09 -5.38
CA LEU A 106 -21.59 -6.27 -6.04
C LEU A 106 -21.04 -7.34 -5.06
N PRO A 107 -20.17 -7.03 -4.09
CA PRO A 107 -19.68 -8.01 -3.12
C PRO A 107 -20.80 -8.68 -2.31
N GLN A 108 -21.81 -7.93 -1.88
CA GLN A 108 -22.97 -8.49 -1.18
C GLN A 108 -23.77 -9.43 -2.10
N CYS A 109 -24.05 -9.01 -3.34
CA CYS A 109 -24.80 -9.84 -4.28
C CYS A 109 -24.01 -11.05 -4.83
N ILE A 110 -22.68 -10.97 -4.96
CA ILE A 110 -21.84 -12.11 -5.32
C ILE A 110 -21.81 -13.15 -4.18
N SER A 111 -21.73 -12.69 -2.92
CA SER A 111 -21.75 -13.57 -1.75
C SER A 111 -23.11 -14.25 -1.56
N GLU A 112 -24.20 -13.57 -1.89
CA GLU A 112 -25.57 -14.13 -1.83
C GLU A 112 -25.88 -15.08 -3.00
N MET A 113 -25.36 -14.82 -4.21
CA MET A 113 -25.62 -15.68 -5.39
C MET A 113 -24.71 -16.89 -5.50
N ASN A 114 -23.55 -16.86 -4.83
CA ASN A 114 -22.63 -17.97 -4.83
C ASN A 114 -22.17 -18.20 -3.38
N PRO A 115 -22.99 -18.88 -2.56
CA PRO A 115 -22.70 -19.10 -1.14
C PRO A 115 -21.41 -19.91 -0.89
N LEU A 116 -20.86 -20.53 -1.94
CA LEU A 116 -19.56 -21.19 -1.94
C LEU A 116 -18.38 -20.21 -2.12
N LEU A 117 -18.64 -18.99 -2.62
CA LEU A 117 -17.64 -17.94 -2.80
C LEU A 117 -17.46 -17.16 -1.50
N ASP A 118 -16.70 -17.75 -0.59
CA ASP A 118 -16.30 -17.13 0.67
C ASP A 118 -15.34 -15.97 0.38
N PHE A 119 -15.82 -14.73 0.53
CA PHE A 119 -15.04 -13.51 0.34
C PHE A 119 -13.86 -13.42 1.32
N THR A 120 -13.98 -14.01 2.51
CA THR A 120 -12.87 -14.11 3.46
C THR A 120 -11.77 -15.01 2.91
N LYS A 121 -12.11 -16.14 2.30
CA LYS A 121 -11.14 -17.00 1.58
C LYS A 121 -10.57 -16.33 0.35
N LEU A 122 -11.38 -15.64 -0.46
CA LEU A 122 -10.90 -14.90 -1.63
C LEU A 122 -9.91 -13.82 -1.22
N ASN A 123 -10.23 -13.03 -0.18
CA ASN A 123 -9.34 -12.03 0.38
C ASN A 123 -8.05 -12.66 0.91
N ALA A 124 -8.13 -13.79 1.62
CA ALA A 124 -6.97 -14.51 2.12
C ALA A 124 -6.06 -15.01 0.97
N ILE A 125 -6.65 -15.56 -0.11
CA ILE A 125 -5.90 -16.05 -1.28
C ILE A 125 -5.25 -14.88 -2.03
N VAL A 126 -6.00 -13.82 -2.33
CA VAL A 126 -5.47 -12.64 -3.02
C VAL A 126 -4.36 -11.99 -2.18
N THR A 127 -4.58 -11.86 -0.88
CA THR A 127 -3.57 -11.37 0.07
C THR A 127 -2.33 -12.26 0.06
N ALA A 128 -2.47 -13.59 0.08
CA ALA A 128 -1.34 -14.51 0.06
C ALA A 128 -0.55 -14.42 -1.26
N VAL A 129 -1.23 -14.32 -2.41
CA VAL A 129 -0.59 -14.16 -3.72
C VAL A 129 0.18 -12.84 -3.79
N VAL A 130 -0.44 -11.74 -3.36
CA VAL A 130 0.19 -10.42 -3.33
C VAL A 130 1.39 -10.43 -2.38
N ARG A 131 1.24 -10.94 -1.15
CA ARG A 131 2.34 -11.05 -0.18
C ARG A 131 3.49 -11.90 -0.71
N LYS A 132 3.22 -13.00 -1.43
CA LYS A 132 4.27 -13.81 -2.07
C LYS A 132 5.03 -13.02 -3.14
N GLY A 133 4.32 -12.22 -3.94
CA GLY A 133 4.94 -11.30 -4.90
C GLY A 133 5.80 -10.23 -4.21
N GLN A 134 5.29 -9.67 -3.12
CA GLN A 134 6.00 -8.68 -2.32
C GLN A 134 7.20 -9.23 -1.55
N HIS A 135 7.14 -10.48 -1.09
CA HIS A 135 8.27 -11.12 -0.42
C HIS A 135 9.48 -11.21 -1.35
N LYS A 136 9.26 -11.50 -2.64
CA LYS A 136 10.32 -11.45 -3.67
C LYS A 136 10.90 -10.05 -3.81
N LEU A 137 10.06 -9.01 -3.83
CA LEU A 137 10.51 -7.61 -3.87
C LEU A 137 11.31 -7.26 -2.62
N LYS A 138 10.83 -7.65 -1.43
CA LYS A 138 11.52 -7.40 -0.16
C LYS A 138 12.91 -8.05 -0.13
N GLN A 139 13.03 -9.31 -0.57
CA GLN A 139 14.33 -9.98 -0.70
C GLN A 139 15.29 -9.24 -1.66
N GLN A 140 14.78 -8.63 -2.73
CA GLN A 140 15.61 -7.81 -3.64
C GLN A 140 16.07 -6.48 -3.02
N PHE A 141 15.40 -6.00 -1.97
CA PHE A 141 15.79 -4.77 -1.26
C PHE A 141 16.69 -5.03 -0.03
N GLU A 142 16.76 -6.27 0.45
CA GLU A 142 17.61 -6.69 1.56
C GLU A 142 19.03 -7.15 1.11
N HIS A 143 19.28 -7.19 -0.20
CA HIS A 143 20.57 -7.44 -0.85
C HIS A 143 21.13 -6.18 -1.50
#